data_AF-A0A2I2MCJ0-F1
#
_entry.id   AF-A0A2I2MCJ0-F1
#
_cell.length_a   1.000
_cell.length_b   1.000
_cell.length_c   1.000
_cell.angle_alpha   90.00
_cell.angle_beta   90.00
_cell.angle_gamma   90.00
#
_symmetry.space_group_name_H-M   'P 1'
#
loop_
_entity.id
_entity.type
_entity.pdbx_description
1 polymer ?
#
loop_
_entity_poly.entity_id
_entity_poly.type
_entity_poly.pdbx_seq_one_letter_code
_entity_poly.pdbx_strand_id
1 'polypeptide(L)'
;MSDESQRNLKKIISTTVLSLLFIICVIFESYIFGGIIVFFILINLSFKDNSKKDEDDDTNWHEVNQANKIARQFKNGQIESLIMKLIESHYIIQSTKNFETFKSRYNLFYDKLNEILPIKEGWRFKDAFNDTATKYKLMYHNRNTIAIQKDLENFNESDFFEKHFFNCANLYVLEQNSKIEALKTEKAKQNRKDKLNSKIDEFLAYLSDSFGYSDNDLFFEKIENLKQ
;
A
#
# COMPACT_ATOMS: atom_id res chain seq x y z
N MET A 1 -85.83 -15.97 20.59
CA MET A 1 -84.42 -15.59 20.86
C MET A 1 -84.48 -14.45 21.85
N SER A 2 -83.94 -14.58 23.07
CA SER A 2 -84.13 -13.55 24.11
C SER A 2 -83.33 -12.29 23.78
N ASP A 3 -83.89 -11.11 24.10
CA ASP A 3 -83.25 -9.79 23.90
C ASP A 3 -81.89 -9.64 24.60
N GLU A 4 -81.59 -10.53 25.54
CA GLU A 4 -80.33 -10.59 26.26
C GLU A 4 -79.23 -11.27 25.43
N SER A 5 -79.58 -12.30 24.65
CA SER A 5 -78.66 -12.96 23.73
C SER A 5 -78.24 -12.03 22.58
N GLN A 6 -79.17 -11.25 22.03
CA GLN A 6 -78.83 -10.27 20.99
C GLN A 6 -77.99 -9.09 21.51
N ARG A 7 -78.21 -8.64 22.75
CA ARG A 7 -77.40 -7.56 23.37
C ARG A 7 -75.96 -8.02 23.66
N ASN A 8 -75.78 -9.25 24.14
CA ASN A 8 -74.44 -9.80 24.37
C ASN A 8 -73.69 -10.05 23.05
N LEU A 9 -74.38 -10.52 22.01
CA LEU A 9 -73.77 -10.69 20.68
C LEU A 9 -73.33 -9.35 20.09
N LYS A 10 -74.14 -8.29 20.18
CA LYS A 10 -73.78 -6.93 19.73
C LYS A 10 -72.59 -6.35 20.50
N LYS A 11 -72.51 -6.57 21.81
CA LYS A 11 -71.36 -6.13 22.62
C LYS A 11 -70.08 -6.86 22.21
N ILE A 12 -70.12 -8.18 22.02
CA ILE A 12 -68.94 -8.96 21.61
C ILE A 12 -68.46 -8.52 20.23
N ILE A 13 -69.38 -8.38 19.26
CA ILE A 13 -69.02 -7.89 17.91
C ILE A 13 -68.41 -6.49 17.98
N SER A 14 -68.99 -5.58 18.77
CA SER A 14 -68.47 -4.22 18.93
C SER A 14 -67.07 -4.19 19.54
N THR A 15 -66.80 -5.01 20.56
CA THR A 15 -65.48 -5.08 21.22
C THR A 15 -64.43 -5.67 20.28
N THR A 16 -64.78 -6.71 19.52
CA THR A 16 -63.88 -7.34 18.56
C THR A 16 -63.57 -6.43 17.37
N VAL A 17 -64.53 -5.64 16.90
CA VAL A 17 -64.31 -4.66 15.83
C VAL A 17 -63.40 -3.52 16.32
N LEU A 18 -63.59 -3.03 17.55
CA LEU A 18 -62.71 -2.01 18.13
C LEU A 18 -61.27 -2.52 18.32
N SER A 19 -61.09 -3.77 18.78
CA SER A 19 -59.73 -4.32 18.94
C SER A 19 -59.02 -4.51 17.61
N LEU A 20 -59.72 -4.93 16.56
CA LEU A 20 -59.18 -5.04 15.20
C LEU A 20 -58.77 -3.67 14.63
N LEU A 21 -59.60 -2.64 14.82
CA LEU A 21 -59.25 -1.28 14.40
C LEU A 21 -58.01 -0.74 15.12
N PHE A 22 -57.89 -1.02 16.42
CA PHE A 22 -56.71 -0.61 17.20
C PHE A 22 -55.43 -1.29 16.70
N ILE A 23 -55.47 -2.59 16.40
CA ILE A 23 -54.32 -3.33 15.85
C ILE A 23 -53.90 -2.76 14.48
N ILE A 24 -54.87 -2.43 13.62
CA ILE A 24 -54.58 -1.85 12.30
C ILE A 24 -53.91 -0.47 12.44
N CYS A 25 -54.39 0.38 13.36
CA CYS A 25 -53.76 1.68 13.62
C CYS A 25 -52.32 1.55 14.13
N VAL A 26 -52.05 0.65 15.07
CA VAL A 26 -50.69 0.42 15.60
C VAL A 26 -49.74 -0.08 14.52
N ILE A 27 -50.21 -1.00 13.66
CA ILE A 27 -49.42 -1.48 12.53
C ILE A 27 -49.12 -0.32 11.58
N PHE A 28 -50.12 0.50 11.23
CA PHE A 28 -49.93 1.63 10.32
C PHE A 28 -48.93 2.67 10.86
N GLU A 29 -49.02 3.01 12.15
CA GLU A 29 -48.05 3.91 12.81
C GLU A 29 -46.64 3.33 12.80
N SER A 30 -46.49 2.02 13.05
CA SER A 30 -45.17 1.36 13.01
C SER A 30 -44.54 1.37 11.62
N TYR A 31 -45.33 1.24 10.55
CA TYR A 31 -44.86 1.36 9.17
C TYR A 31 -44.44 2.78 8.81
N ILE A 32 -45.19 3.80 9.26
CA ILE A 32 -44.83 5.20 9.04
C ILE A 32 -43.54 5.54 9.78
N PHE A 33 -43.43 5.18 11.07
CA PHE A 33 -42.20 5.43 11.84
C PHE A 33 -40.99 4.68 11.27
N GLY A 34 -41.16 3.41 10.88
CA GLY A 34 -40.11 2.64 10.23
C GLY A 34 -39.65 3.26 8.91
N GLY A 35 -40.60 3.71 8.08
CA GLY A 35 -40.31 4.40 6.81
C GLY A 35 -39.55 5.70 7.00
N ILE A 36 -39.92 6.51 8.00
CA ILE A 36 -39.23 7.77 8.33
C ILE A 36 -37.80 7.49 8.77
N ILE A 37 -37.57 6.49 9.64
CA ILE A 37 -36.23 6.13 10.11
C ILE A 37 -35.33 5.67 8.95
N VAL A 38 -35.84 4.80 8.07
CA VAL A 38 -35.10 4.34 6.88
C VAL A 38 -34.78 5.52 5.95
N PHE A 39 -35.72 6.44 5.76
CA PHE A 39 -35.51 7.63 4.94
C PHE A 39 -34.42 8.55 5.53
N PHE A 40 -34.42 8.78 6.85
CA PHE A 40 -33.36 9.54 7.52
C PHE A 40 -31.98 8.85 7.42
N ILE A 41 -31.93 7.52 7.50
CA ILE A 41 -30.68 6.76 7.31
C ILE A 41 -30.17 6.93 5.87
N LEU A 42 -31.05 6.81 4.86
CA LEU A 42 -30.68 6.96 3.46
C LEU A 42 -30.21 8.39 3.12
N ILE A 43 -30.86 9.42 3.70
CA ILE A 43 -30.41 10.81 3.58
C ILE A 43 -29.04 11.00 4.21
N ASN A 44 -28.82 10.50 5.44
CA ASN A 44 -27.52 10.65 6.10
C ASN A 44 -26.40 9.91 5.38
N LEU A 45 -26.67 8.73 4.81
CA LEU A 45 -25.70 8.01 3.98
C LEU A 45 -25.38 8.78 2.69
N SER A 46 -26.40 9.32 2.01
CA SER A 46 -26.20 10.11 0.79
C SER A 46 -25.43 11.41 1.06
N PHE A 47 -25.69 12.08 2.19
CA PHE A 47 -24.94 13.28 2.59
C PHE A 47 -23.49 12.96 2.96
N LYS A 48 -23.24 11.84 3.65
CA LYS A 48 -21.88 11.43 4.02
C LYS A 48 -21.04 11.10 2.80
N ASP A 49 -21.62 10.42 1.81
CA ASP A 49 -20.94 10.09 0.55
C ASP A 49 -20.64 11.33 -0.31
N ASN A 50 -21.52 12.33 -0.32
CA ASN A 50 -21.27 13.58 -1.04
C ASN A 50 -20.22 14.46 -0.35
N SER A 51 -20.23 14.56 0.99
CA SER A 51 -19.22 15.37 1.71
C SER A 51 -17.79 14.88 1.49
N LYS A 52 -17.58 13.56 1.39
CA LYS A 52 -16.26 12.98 1.10
C LYS A 52 -15.79 13.30 -0.32
N LYS A 53 -16.70 13.26 -1.30
CA LYS A 53 -16.36 13.57 -2.69
C LYS A 53 -15.94 15.03 -2.87
N ASP A 54 -16.62 15.95 -2.21
CA ASP A 54 -16.31 17.39 -2.30
C ASP A 54 -14.97 17.71 -1.60
N GLU A 55 -14.68 17.07 -0.45
CA GLU A 55 -13.37 17.19 0.22
C GLU A 55 -12.22 16.57 -0.59
N ASP A 56 -12.43 15.41 -1.22
CA ASP A 56 -11.42 14.74 -2.05
C ASP A 56 -11.10 15.54 -3.34
N ASP A 57 -12.09 16.22 -3.93
CA ASP A 57 -11.91 17.01 -5.18
C ASP A 57 -11.17 18.32 -4.92
N ASP A 58 -11.50 19.04 -3.84
CA ASP A 58 -10.79 20.26 -3.45
C ASP A 58 -9.33 19.96 -3.01
N THR A 59 -9.11 18.85 -2.29
CA THR A 59 -7.77 18.42 -1.85
C THR A 59 -6.90 18.08 -3.06
N ASN A 60 -7.43 17.31 -4.02
CA ASN A 60 -6.74 16.94 -5.25
C ASN A 60 -6.39 18.17 -6.11
N TRP A 61 -7.31 19.13 -6.24
CA TRP A 61 -7.05 20.35 -6.99
C TRP A 61 -5.93 21.21 -6.39
N HIS A 62 -5.88 21.31 -5.05
CA HIS A 62 -4.82 22.03 -4.34
C HIS A 62 -3.45 21.34 -4.48
N GLU A 63 -3.41 20.01 -4.34
CA GLU A 63 -2.20 19.20 -4.49
C GLU A 63 -1.62 19.30 -5.91
N VAL A 64 -2.46 19.15 -6.94
CA VAL A 64 -2.05 19.26 -8.34
C VAL A 64 -1.52 20.65 -8.66
N ASN A 65 -2.15 21.72 -8.15
CA ASN A 65 -1.66 23.09 -8.38
C ASN A 65 -0.34 23.38 -7.68
N GLN A 66 -0.15 22.85 -6.46
CA GLN A 66 1.14 22.94 -5.77
C GLN A 66 2.23 22.17 -6.52
N ALA A 67 1.95 20.93 -6.94
CA ALA A 67 2.87 20.12 -7.72
C ALA A 67 3.23 20.81 -9.04
N ASN A 68 2.27 21.44 -9.72
CA ASN A 68 2.50 22.22 -10.93
C ASN A 68 3.37 23.46 -10.68
N LYS A 69 3.18 24.15 -9.55
CA LYS A 69 4.01 25.30 -9.17
C LYS A 69 5.46 24.88 -8.92
N ILE A 70 5.68 23.75 -8.24
CA ILE A 70 7.02 23.20 -7.99
C ILE A 70 7.64 22.70 -9.30
N ALA A 71 6.89 21.95 -10.12
CA ALA A 71 7.36 21.42 -11.40
C ALA A 71 7.81 22.51 -12.39
N ARG A 72 7.24 23.72 -12.31
CA ARG A 72 7.70 24.89 -13.10
C ARG A 72 9.12 25.35 -12.77
N GLN A 73 9.61 25.04 -11.57
CA GLN A 73 10.97 25.37 -11.14
C GLN A 73 12.02 24.43 -11.79
N PHE A 74 11.58 23.28 -12.30
CA PHE A 74 12.44 22.31 -12.97
C PHE A 74 12.40 22.48 -14.49
N LYS A 75 13.56 22.41 -15.13
CA LYS A 75 13.66 22.19 -16.58
C LYS A 75 13.27 20.76 -16.90
N ASN A 76 12.67 20.51 -18.06
CA ASN A 76 12.24 19.15 -18.47
C ASN A 76 13.38 18.12 -18.37
N GLY A 77 14.57 18.45 -18.85
CA GLY A 77 15.73 17.56 -18.76
C GLY A 77 16.19 17.25 -17.31
N GLN A 78 15.85 18.08 -16.33
CA GLN A 78 16.12 17.78 -14.92
C GLN A 78 15.16 16.71 -14.40
N ILE A 79 13.87 16.83 -14.70
CA ILE A 79 12.85 15.83 -14.33
C ILE A 79 13.20 14.47 -14.95
N GLU A 80 13.51 14.45 -16.25
CA GLU A 80 13.94 13.23 -16.94
C GLU A 80 15.21 12.62 -16.31
N SER A 81 16.19 13.45 -15.94
CA SER A 81 17.42 12.98 -15.29
C SER A 81 17.16 12.36 -13.91
N LEU A 82 16.24 12.94 -13.13
CA LEU A 82 15.83 12.37 -11.84
C LEU A 82 15.13 11.03 -12.02
N ILE A 83 14.19 10.96 -12.96
CA ILE A 83 13.46 9.72 -13.28
C ILE A 83 14.44 8.65 -13.77
N MET A 84 15.40 9.00 -14.61
CA MET A 84 16.41 8.05 -15.09
C MET A 84 17.20 7.43 -13.93
N LYS A 85 17.64 8.27 -12.98
CA LYS A 85 18.37 7.80 -11.79
C LYS A 85 17.53 6.90 -10.89
N LEU A 86 16.23 7.20 -10.75
CA LEU A 86 15.30 6.32 -10.02
C LEU A 86 15.17 4.96 -10.71
N ILE A 87 14.94 4.97 -12.03
CA ILE A 87 14.86 3.75 -12.84
C ILE A 87 16.15 2.93 -12.67
N GLU A 88 17.31 3.52 -12.92
CA GLU A 88 18.60 2.84 -12.79
C GLU A 88 18.82 2.25 -11.39
N SER A 89 18.56 3.04 -10.34
CA SER A 89 18.79 2.61 -8.96
C SER A 89 17.84 1.48 -8.56
N HIS A 90 16.56 1.58 -8.91
CA HIS A 90 15.56 0.53 -8.69
C HIS A 90 16.00 -0.81 -9.29
N TYR A 91 16.46 -0.82 -10.54
CA TYR A 91 16.95 -2.04 -11.18
C TYR A 91 18.18 -2.63 -10.50
N ILE A 92 19.12 -1.78 -10.08
CA ILE A 92 20.33 -2.26 -9.41
C ILE A 92 19.96 -2.85 -8.04
N ILE A 93 19.12 -2.15 -7.28
CA ILE A 93 18.59 -2.62 -5.98
C ILE A 93 17.90 -3.97 -6.14
N GLN A 94 17.09 -4.16 -7.18
CA GLN A 94 16.35 -5.39 -7.42
C GLN A 94 17.24 -6.61 -7.70
N SER A 95 18.47 -6.43 -8.19
CA SER A 95 19.30 -7.52 -8.70
C SER A 95 20.66 -7.67 -8.02
N THR A 96 21.06 -6.70 -7.20
CA THR A 96 22.36 -6.74 -6.53
C THR A 96 22.38 -7.79 -5.42
N LYS A 97 23.51 -8.50 -5.34
CA LYS A 97 23.91 -9.34 -4.20
C LYS A 97 25.00 -8.69 -3.36
N ASN A 98 25.51 -7.53 -3.81
CA ASN A 98 26.53 -6.77 -3.11
C ASN A 98 25.85 -5.80 -2.15
N PHE A 99 26.14 -5.97 -0.86
CA PHE A 99 25.53 -5.19 0.20
C PHE A 99 25.89 -3.70 0.16
N GLU A 100 27.13 -3.34 -0.15
CA GLU A 100 27.54 -1.93 -0.26
C GLU A 100 26.86 -1.26 -1.45
N THR A 101 26.73 -1.98 -2.57
CA THR A 101 25.97 -1.50 -3.73
C THR A 101 24.50 -1.29 -3.37
N PHE A 102 23.90 -2.20 -2.60
CA PHE A 102 22.53 -2.05 -2.12
C PHE A 102 22.39 -0.76 -1.30
N LYS A 103 23.20 -0.57 -0.25
CA LYS A 103 23.14 0.63 0.62
C LYS A 103 23.26 1.92 -0.19
N SER A 104 24.29 2.00 -1.04
CA SER A 104 24.55 3.19 -1.85
C SER A 104 23.40 3.49 -2.81
N ARG A 105 22.83 2.47 -3.46
CA ARG A 105 21.75 2.65 -4.44
C ARG A 105 20.41 2.90 -3.78
N TYR A 106 20.13 2.29 -2.63
CA TYR A 106 18.94 2.55 -1.86
C TYR A 106 18.90 4.01 -1.38
N ASN A 107 20.01 4.52 -0.81
CA ASN A 107 20.10 5.92 -0.41
C ASN A 107 19.90 6.86 -1.60
N LEU A 108 20.58 6.59 -2.72
CA LEU A 108 20.39 7.38 -3.94
C LEU A 108 18.94 7.33 -4.45
N PHE A 109 18.30 6.16 -4.42
CA PHE A 109 16.91 6.01 -4.82
C PHE A 109 16.00 6.85 -3.93
N TYR A 110 16.16 6.77 -2.61
CA TYR A 110 15.36 7.51 -1.65
C TYR A 110 15.53 9.02 -1.78
N ASP A 111 16.77 9.49 -1.90
CA ASP A 111 17.07 10.91 -2.13
C ASP A 111 16.35 11.44 -3.38
N LYS A 112 16.41 10.69 -4.49
CA LYS A 112 15.78 11.11 -5.75
C LYS A 112 14.27 10.96 -5.73
N LEU A 113 13.75 10.02 -4.94
CA LEU A 113 12.32 9.85 -4.76
C LEU A 113 11.75 11.08 -4.03
N ASN A 114 12.40 11.53 -2.96
CA ASN A 114 12.02 12.72 -2.20
C ASN A 114 12.07 14.01 -3.05
N GLU A 115 12.96 14.08 -4.05
CA GLU A 115 12.98 15.17 -5.04
C GLU A 115 11.80 15.09 -6.05
N ILE A 116 11.28 13.89 -6.31
CA ILE A 116 10.23 13.64 -7.31
C ILE A 116 8.81 13.66 -6.74
N LEU A 117 8.60 13.17 -5.52
CA LEU A 117 7.28 13.11 -4.90
C LEU A 117 6.52 14.44 -4.95
N PRO A 118 7.13 15.62 -4.69
CA PRO A 118 6.42 16.90 -4.73
C PRO A 118 5.98 17.34 -6.12
N ILE A 119 6.51 16.74 -7.20
CA ILE A 119 6.20 17.09 -8.59
C ILE A 119 5.48 15.96 -9.34
N LYS A 120 5.25 14.81 -8.69
CA LYS A 120 4.66 13.61 -9.29
C LYS A 120 3.27 13.86 -9.88
N GLU A 121 2.43 14.60 -9.17
CA GLU A 121 1.08 14.98 -9.63
C GLU A 121 1.08 16.14 -10.63
N GLY A 122 2.27 16.66 -10.97
CA GLY A 122 2.43 17.74 -11.92
C GLY A 122 2.21 17.27 -13.36
N TRP A 123 1.63 18.14 -14.21
CA TRP A 123 1.28 17.81 -15.60
C TRP A 123 2.45 17.29 -16.44
N ARG A 124 3.70 17.67 -16.11
CA ARG A 124 4.91 17.27 -16.84
C ARG A 124 5.45 15.90 -16.45
N PHE A 125 5.11 15.41 -15.27
CA PHE A 125 5.78 14.23 -14.71
C PHE A 125 5.47 12.99 -15.53
N LYS A 126 4.19 12.77 -15.86
CA LYS A 126 3.74 11.60 -16.61
C LYS A 126 4.41 11.48 -17.98
N ASP A 127 4.51 12.59 -18.71
CA ASP A 127 5.15 12.63 -20.03
C ASP A 127 6.66 12.38 -19.90
N ALA A 128 7.32 13.08 -18.97
CA ALA A 128 8.75 12.89 -18.70
C ALA A 128 9.06 11.45 -18.26
N PHE A 129 8.17 10.81 -17.49
CA PHE A 129 8.31 9.43 -17.07
C PHE A 129 8.21 8.46 -18.26
N ASN A 130 7.20 8.61 -19.10
CA ASN A 130 7.01 7.76 -20.29
C ASN A 130 8.18 7.89 -21.27
N ASP A 131 8.64 9.11 -21.51
CA ASP A 131 9.78 9.39 -22.39
C ASP A 131 11.06 8.76 -21.83
N THR A 132 11.31 8.95 -20.54
CA THR A 132 12.49 8.40 -19.87
C THR A 132 12.46 6.87 -19.82
N ALA A 133 11.31 6.27 -19.52
CA ALA A 133 11.11 4.83 -19.53
C ALA A 133 11.35 4.24 -20.93
N THR A 134 10.91 4.95 -21.98
CA THR A 134 11.15 4.57 -23.38
C THR A 134 12.64 4.66 -23.71
N LYS A 135 13.31 5.77 -23.36
CA LYS A 135 14.77 5.93 -23.53
C LYS A 135 15.54 4.82 -22.82
N TYR A 136 15.15 4.48 -21.59
CA TYR A 136 15.80 3.44 -20.81
C TYR A 136 15.63 2.05 -21.43
N LYS A 137 14.44 1.71 -21.94
CA LYS A 137 14.21 0.46 -22.68
C LYS A 137 15.05 0.37 -23.96
N LEU A 138 15.25 1.49 -24.65
CA LEU A 138 16.12 1.54 -25.83
C LEU A 138 17.59 1.31 -25.48
N MET A 139 18.05 1.82 -24.32
CA MET A 139 19.42 1.56 -23.83
C MET A 139 19.60 0.13 -23.32
N TYR A 140 18.55 -0.46 -22.74
CA TYR A 140 18.59 -1.77 -22.10
C TYR A 140 17.39 -2.63 -22.53
N HIS A 141 17.48 -3.24 -23.73
CA HIS A 141 16.40 -3.95 -24.41
C HIS A 141 15.65 -5.02 -23.59
N ASN A 142 16.27 -5.57 -22.54
CA ASN A 142 15.71 -6.67 -21.73
C ASN A 142 15.10 -6.22 -20.38
N ARG A 143 14.96 -4.91 -20.12
CA ARG A 143 14.54 -4.40 -18.81
C ARG A 143 13.06 -3.94 -18.81
N ASN A 144 12.24 -4.52 -17.92
CA ASN A 144 10.81 -4.19 -17.77
C ASN A 144 10.51 -2.98 -16.86
N THR A 145 10.37 -1.78 -17.44
CA THR A 145 10.15 -0.53 -16.68
C THR A 145 8.75 -0.35 -16.11
N ILE A 146 7.84 -1.33 -16.28
CA ILE A 146 6.47 -1.24 -15.73
C ILE A 146 6.48 -1.39 -14.20
N ALA A 147 7.44 -2.15 -13.66
CA ALA A 147 7.53 -2.39 -12.22
C ALA A 147 7.76 -1.10 -11.43
N ILE A 148 8.71 -0.26 -11.84
CA ILE A 148 8.99 1.00 -11.13
C ILE A 148 7.83 1.99 -11.19
N GLN A 149 7.08 2.04 -12.30
CA GLN A 149 5.92 2.92 -12.37
C GLN A 149 4.89 2.57 -11.30
N LYS A 150 4.58 1.28 -11.15
CA LYS A 150 3.66 0.78 -10.12
C LYS A 150 4.19 1.04 -8.71
N ASP A 151 5.48 0.83 -8.50
CA ASP A 151 6.12 1.10 -7.21
C ASP A 151 6.09 2.59 -6.88
N LEU A 152 6.17 3.49 -7.86
CA LEU A 152 6.03 4.94 -7.64
C LEU A 152 4.58 5.37 -7.39
N GLU A 153 3.60 4.71 -8.00
CA GLU A 153 2.18 5.02 -7.83
C GLU A 153 1.74 4.81 -6.38
N ASN A 154 2.13 3.68 -5.77
CA ASN A 154 1.78 3.30 -4.40
C ASN A 154 3.03 3.00 -3.56
N PHE A 155 3.98 3.95 -3.52
CA PHE A 155 5.24 3.72 -2.85
C PHE A 155 5.06 3.57 -1.34
N ASN A 156 5.40 2.39 -0.83
CA ASN A 156 5.59 2.14 0.59
C ASN A 156 7.08 1.89 0.83
N GLU A 157 7.71 2.79 1.59
CA GLU A 157 9.15 2.76 1.85
C GLU A 157 9.58 1.47 2.57
N SER A 158 8.82 1.07 3.58
CA SER A 158 9.11 -0.12 4.39
C SER A 158 9.02 -1.38 3.53
N ASP A 159 7.91 -1.55 2.78
CA ASP A 159 7.71 -2.71 1.92
C ASP A 159 8.77 -2.79 0.82
N PHE A 160 9.10 -1.65 0.22
CA PHE A 160 10.13 -1.56 -0.81
C PHE A 160 11.50 -1.95 -0.25
N PHE A 161 11.88 -1.35 0.88
CA PHE A 161 13.14 -1.64 1.56
C PHE A 161 13.24 -3.12 1.93
N GLU A 162 12.28 -3.65 2.70
CA GLU A 162 12.30 -5.01 3.22
C GLU A 162 12.41 -6.05 2.10
N LYS A 163 11.58 -5.89 1.07
CA LYS A 163 11.58 -6.77 -0.11
C LYS A 163 12.96 -6.83 -0.77
N HIS A 164 13.54 -5.66 -1.04
CA HIS A 164 14.78 -5.60 -1.79
C HIS A 164 16.02 -5.90 -0.93
N PHE A 165 15.97 -5.55 0.36
CA PHE A 165 16.99 -5.89 1.34
C PHE A 165 17.09 -7.41 1.52
N PHE A 166 15.95 -8.07 1.75
CA PHE A 166 15.89 -9.52 1.83
C PHE A 166 16.37 -10.18 0.55
N ASN A 167 15.96 -9.67 -0.61
CA ASN A 167 16.41 -10.21 -1.89
C ASN A 167 17.94 -10.11 -2.05
N CYS A 168 18.55 -8.98 -1.66
CA CYS A 168 20.01 -8.82 -1.67
C CYS A 168 20.71 -9.84 -0.76
N ALA A 169 20.22 -10.01 0.47
CA ALA A 169 20.76 -10.97 1.42
C ALA A 169 20.63 -12.42 0.90
N ASN A 170 19.45 -12.78 0.38
CA ASN A 170 19.18 -14.10 -0.17
C ASN A 170 20.05 -14.41 -1.39
N LEU A 171 20.22 -13.48 -2.34
CA LEU A 171 21.11 -13.66 -3.48
C LEU A 171 22.57 -13.84 -3.06
N TYR A 172 23.01 -13.14 -2.01
CA TYR A 172 24.34 -13.32 -1.43
C TYR A 172 24.49 -14.74 -0.86
N VAL A 173 23.53 -15.20 -0.06
CA VAL A 173 23.50 -16.55 0.53
C VAL A 173 23.55 -17.63 -0.54
N LEU A 174 22.69 -17.54 -1.56
CA LEU A 174 22.66 -18.48 -2.67
C LEU A 174 24.03 -18.58 -3.39
N GLU A 175 24.69 -17.44 -3.62
CA GLU A 175 26.03 -17.43 -4.18
C GLU A 175 27.07 -18.09 -3.26
N GLN A 176 27.01 -17.81 -1.95
CA GLN A 176 27.94 -18.42 -1.00
C GLN A 176 27.71 -19.92 -0.88
N ASN A 177 26.47 -20.39 -0.93
CA ASN A 177 26.14 -21.82 -0.85
C ASN A 177 26.73 -22.59 -2.03
N SER A 178 26.57 -22.07 -3.24
CA SER A 178 27.21 -22.64 -4.43
C SER A 178 28.74 -22.71 -4.26
N LYS A 179 29.35 -21.68 -3.67
CA LYS A 179 30.80 -21.68 -3.38
C LYS A 179 31.19 -22.66 -2.28
N ILE A 180 30.35 -22.86 -1.26
CA ILE A 180 30.57 -23.81 -0.16
C ILE A 180 30.53 -25.25 -0.70
N GLU A 181 29.51 -25.57 -1.51
CA GLU A 181 29.34 -26.90 -2.10
C GLU A 181 30.50 -27.28 -3.01
N ALA A 182 31.10 -26.30 -3.71
CA ALA A 182 32.27 -26.52 -4.56
C ALA A 182 33.57 -26.82 -3.80
N LEU A 183 33.62 -26.63 -2.47
CA LEU A 183 34.82 -26.88 -1.67
C LEU A 183 34.98 -28.37 -1.31
N LYS A 184 36.21 -28.85 -1.37
CA LYS A 184 36.54 -30.28 -1.16
C LYS A 184 36.60 -30.70 0.32
N THR A 185 36.96 -29.79 1.22
CA THR A 185 37.25 -30.13 2.62
C THR A 185 36.22 -29.49 3.56
N GLU A 186 35.77 -30.24 4.55
CA GLU A 186 34.83 -29.73 5.57
C GLU A 186 35.37 -28.51 6.32
N LYS A 187 36.67 -28.45 6.61
CA LYS A 187 37.30 -27.27 7.22
C LYS A 187 37.12 -26.00 6.38
N ALA A 188 37.34 -26.09 5.06
CA ALA A 188 37.15 -24.94 4.17
C ALA A 188 35.68 -24.54 4.06
N LYS A 189 34.76 -25.52 4.06
CA LYS A 189 33.32 -25.26 4.08
C LYS A 189 32.92 -24.52 5.35
N GLN A 190 33.36 -24.98 6.52
CA GLN A 190 33.07 -24.32 7.79
C GLN A 190 33.59 -22.88 7.81
N ASN A 191 34.85 -22.66 7.44
CA ASN A 191 35.42 -21.31 7.35
C ASN A 191 34.63 -20.38 6.41
N ARG A 192 34.01 -20.93 5.37
CA ARG A 192 33.19 -20.17 4.41
C ARG A 192 31.79 -19.90 4.98
N LYS A 193 31.20 -20.84 5.71
CA LYS A 193 29.95 -20.65 6.48
C LYS A 193 30.11 -19.57 7.55
N ASP A 194 31.22 -19.59 8.29
CA ASP A 194 31.49 -18.57 9.32
C ASP A 194 31.56 -17.17 8.69
N LYS A 195 32.16 -17.05 7.49
CA LYS A 195 32.19 -15.79 6.72
C LYS A 195 30.82 -15.38 6.19
N LEU A 196 29.99 -16.35 5.79
CA LEU A 196 28.61 -16.09 5.39
C LEU A 196 27.83 -15.54 6.60
N ASN A 197 27.88 -16.22 7.75
CA ASN A 197 27.19 -15.82 8.97
C ASN A 197 27.66 -14.43 9.44
N SER A 198 28.97 -14.18 9.43
CA SER A 198 29.53 -12.85 9.73
C SER A 198 28.99 -11.78 8.75
N LYS A 199 28.78 -12.11 7.48
CA LYS A 199 28.17 -11.16 6.55
C LYS A 199 26.69 -10.93 6.87
N ILE A 200 25.94 -11.97 7.26
CA ILE A 200 24.54 -11.81 7.71
C ILE A 200 24.47 -10.95 8.97
N ASP A 201 25.41 -11.09 9.90
CA ASP A 201 25.52 -10.20 11.06
C ASP A 201 25.70 -8.74 10.64
N GLU A 202 26.46 -8.45 9.57
CA GLU A 202 26.54 -7.08 9.01
C GLU A 202 25.20 -6.59 8.43
N PHE A 203 24.39 -7.46 7.81
CA PHE A 203 23.04 -7.10 7.37
C PHE A 203 22.14 -6.78 8.58
N LEU A 204 22.16 -7.62 9.61
CA LEU A 204 21.37 -7.43 10.83
C LEU A 204 21.78 -6.16 11.59
N ALA A 205 23.08 -5.90 11.71
CA ALA A 205 23.59 -4.68 12.33
C ALA A 205 23.08 -3.44 11.60
N TYR A 206 23.11 -3.43 10.27
CA TYR A 206 22.59 -2.31 9.49
C TYR A 206 21.08 -2.09 9.68
N LEU A 207 20.29 -3.17 9.79
CA LEU A 207 18.86 -3.05 10.10
C LEU A 207 18.61 -2.41 11.45
N SER A 208 19.38 -2.80 12.47
CA SER A 208 19.24 -2.24 13.81
C SER A 208 19.73 -0.79 13.86
N ASP A 209 20.94 -0.53 13.38
CA ASP A 209 21.60 0.76 13.50
C ASP A 209 20.94 1.86 12.65
N SER A 210 20.42 1.50 11.48
CA SER A 210 19.92 2.49 10.50
C SER A 210 18.40 2.59 10.45
N PHE A 211 17.67 1.54 10.84
CA PHE A 211 16.22 1.47 10.71
C PHE A 211 15.51 1.08 12.01
N GLY A 212 16.25 0.77 13.08
CA GLY A 212 15.69 0.49 14.40
C GLY A 212 15.01 -0.87 14.54
N TYR A 213 15.23 -1.81 13.61
CA TYR A 213 14.76 -3.18 13.75
C TYR A 213 15.50 -3.88 14.90
N SER A 214 14.81 -4.82 15.53
CA SER A 214 15.25 -5.58 16.69
C SER A 214 14.94 -7.06 16.52
N ASP A 215 15.49 -7.88 17.41
CA ASP A 215 15.30 -9.34 17.41
C ASP A 215 13.83 -9.77 17.54
N ASN A 216 12.93 -8.88 17.98
CA ASN A 216 11.49 -9.14 18.07
C ASN A 216 10.73 -8.87 16.76
N ASP A 217 11.39 -8.26 15.77
CA ASP A 217 10.78 -7.93 14.48
C ASP A 217 10.81 -9.14 13.55
N LEU A 218 9.65 -9.50 13.00
CA LEU A 218 9.50 -10.63 12.07
C LEU A 218 10.44 -10.53 10.86
N PHE A 219 10.69 -9.30 10.38
CA PHE A 219 11.61 -9.08 9.28
C PHE A 219 13.08 -9.32 9.68
N PHE A 220 13.46 -8.94 10.89
CA PHE A 220 14.79 -9.21 11.43
C PHE A 220 15.03 -10.71 11.55
N GLU A 221 14.07 -11.43 12.15
CA GLU A 221 14.10 -12.90 12.26
C GLU A 221 14.22 -13.56 10.88
N LYS A 222 13.52 -13.04 9.87
CA LYS A 222 13.60 -13.54 8.49
C LYS A 222 15.00 -13.42 7.88
N ILE A 223 15.75 -12.38 8.21
CA ILE A 223 17.15 -12.22 7.78
C ILE A 223 18.07 -13.11 8.61
N GLU A 224 17.83 -13.22 9.91
CA GLU A 224 18.61 -14.09 10.79
C GLU A 224 18.52 -15.57 10.37
N ASN A 225 17.33 -16.02 9.95
CA ASN A 225 17.08 -17.35 9.43
C ASN A 225 17.86 -17.70 8.14
N LEU A 226 18.61 -16.76 7.56
CA LEU A 226 19.52 -17.01 6.44
C LEU A 226 20.89 -17.55 6.90
N LYS A 227 21.21 -17.52 8.20
CA LYS A 227 22.43 -18.11 8.78
C LYS A 227 22.46 -19.64 8.62
N GLN A 228 23.67 -20.22 8.67
CA GLN A 228 23.95 -21.65 8.47
C GLN A 228 24.69 -22.33 9.60
#